data_AF-A0A9D9UBU7-F1
#
_entry.id   AF-A0A9D9UBU7-F1
#
_cell.length_a   1.000
_cell.length_b   1.000
_cell.length_c   1.000
_cell.angle_alpha   90.00
_cell.angle_beta   90.00
_cell.angle_gamma   90.00
#
_symmetry.space_group_name_H-M   'P 1'
#
loop_
_entity.id
_entity.type
_entity.pdbx_description
1 polymer ?
#
loop_
_entity_poly.entity_id
_entity_poly.type
_entity_poly.pdbx_seq_one_letter_code
_entity_poly.pdbx_strand_id
1 'polypeptide(L)'
;ARARQVVPFSGYDSDDPEKLWQWMQAYEDRTGGRVLAIPHNGNLSNGMMFAATTRDGRQFDRAYAETRARREPLYEVTQPKGTGEAHPLLSPEDEFAGFEVWDKSNLGGNAATTREMLPGNYARTALLSGLALQRRLGTNPFRFGLVGSTDTHTGLSTPGEDNFFGKTVGTEPQAARWEHAAIPAMKPELVTRGWELGASGMVGVWAKDNTRAAIFDAMERREAYGTTGTRISVRLFAGWELEPGLLQRSDFAEQGYARGVPMGGELRRAPARKSPAFVVQALRDPDSANLDRIQIVKGWIDAGGAMHERVFDIAVSGARTIGPDGRARTPVGNTVDTANARYANTIGAPELAAFWRDPDFDPAQHAFYYARVLEIPTPRWTAFDAKRFGVTMPPEVTMELQERAYTSPVWYTP
;
A
#
# COMPACT_ATOMS: atom_id res chain seq x y z
N ALA A 1 -21.69 -11.46 -23.09
CA ALA A 1 -20.94 -11.25 -21.82
C ALA A 1 -21.77 -10.36 -20.89
N ARG A 2 -21.87 -10.71 -19.59
CA ARG A 2 -22.71 -9.99 -18.59
C ARG A 2 -22.48 -8.47 -18.57
N ALA A 3 -21.21 -8.05 -18.62
CA ALA A 3 -20.81 -6.64 -18.63
C ALA A 3 -21.34 -5.82 -19.83
N ARG A 4 -21.74 -6.45 -20.95
CA ARG A 4 -22.31 -5.74 -22.12
C ARG A 4 -23.80 -5.41 -21.97
N GLN A 5 -24.43 -5.81 -20.86
CA GLN A 5 -25.86 -5.59 -20.62
C GLN A 5 -26.15 -4.25 -19.93
N VAL A 6 -25.11 -3.55 -19.46
CA VAL A 6 -25.20 -2.24 -18.81
C VAL A 6 -24.16 -1.30 -19.43
N VAL A 7 -24.43 0.01 -19.38
CA VAL A 7 -23.43 1.04 -19.72
C VAL A 7 -22.51 1.23 -18.50
N PRO A 8 -21.17 1.22 -18.67
CA PRO A 8 -20.24 1.51 -17.57
C PRO A 8 -20.49 2.88 -16.95
N PHE A 9 -20.45 2.96 -15.62
CA PHE A 9 -20.48 4.23 -14.90
C PHE A 9 -19.11 4.91 -14.97
N SER A 10 -19.11 6.23 -15.21
CA SER A 10 -17.91 7.03 -15.37
C SER A 10 -17.93 8.27 -14.49
N GLY A 11 -16.77 8.90 -14.31
CA GLY A 11 -16.67 10.20 -13.64
C GLY A 11 -17.42 11.34 -14.34
N TYR A 12 -17.84 11.16 -15.60
CA TYR A 12 -18.71 12.11 -16.30
C TYR A 12 -20.19 11.99 -15.88
N ASP A 13 -20.59 10.85 -15.33
CA ASP A 13 -21.95 10.63 -14.84
C ASP A 13 -22.15 11.22 -13.44
N SER A 14 -21.17 10.97 -12.54
CA SER A 14 -21.06 11.64 -11.25
C SER A 14 -19.71 11.37 -10.60
N ASP A 15 -19.30 12.30 -9.74
CA ASP A 15 -18.18 12.16 -8.80
C ASP A 15 -18.63 11.78 -7.37
N ASP A 16 -19.82 11.20 -7.26
CA ASP A 16 -20.43 10.75 -6.00
C ASP A 16 -20.29 9.23 -5.87
N PRO A 17 -19.55 8.71 -4.86
CA PRO A 17 -19.36 7.27 -4.69
C PRO A 17 -20.67 6.52 -4.41
N GLU A 18 -21.67 7.16 -3.79
CA GLU A 18 -22.95 6.49 -3.51
C GLU A 18 -23.68 6.14 -4.80
N LYS A 19 -23.60 7.00 -5.83
CA LYS A 19 -24.16 6.72 -7.16
C LYS A 19 -23.40 5.61 -7.89
N LEU A 20 -22.07 5.54 -7.74
CA LEU A 20 -21.29 4.41 -8.24
C LEU A 20 -21.75 3.10 -7.58
N TRP A 21 -21.92 3.09 -6.26
CA TRP A 21 -22.35 1.88 -5.53
C TRP A 21 -23.78 1.46 -5.89
N GLN A 22 -24.68 2.41 -6.13
CA GLN A 22 -26.03 2.15 -6.65
C GLN A 22 -25.97 1.51 -8.04
N TRP A 23 -25.13 2.04 -8.94
CA TRP A 23 -24.90 1.43 -10.26
C TRP A 23 -24.32 0.01 -10.14
N MET A 24 -23.36 -0.21 -9.24
CA MET A 24 -22.78 -1.53 -8.98
C MET A 24 -23.84 -2.52 -8.51
N GLN A 25 -24.76 -2.10 -7.63
CA GLN A 25 -25.89 -2.93 -7.19
C GLN A 25 -26.81 -3.27 -8.36
N ALA A 26 -27.20 -2.28 -9.16
CA ALA A 26 -28.06 -2.50 -10.32
C ALA A 26 -27.42 -3.44 -11.35
N TYR A 27 -26.10 -3.39 -11.55
CA TYR A 27 -25.37 -4.34 -12.39
C TYR A 27 -25.45 -5.77 -11.85
N GLU A 28 -25.23 -5.97 -10.55
CA GLU A 28 -25.31 -7.28 -9.92
C GLU A 28 -26.73 -7.85 -10.01
N ASP A 29 -27.75 -7.06 -9.67
CA ASP A 29 -29.16 -7.47 -9.69
C ASP A 29 -29.62 -7.86 -11.09
N ARG A 30 -29.23 -7.08 -12.10
CA ARG A 30 -29.65 -7.30 -13.49
C ARG A 30 -28.96 -8.49 -14.15
N THR A 31 -27.68 -8.68 -13.86
CA THR A 31 -26.83 -9.59 -14.66
C THR A 31 -26.41 -10.85 -13.92
N GLY A 32 -26.57 -10.90 -12.60
CA GLY A 32 -25.95 -11.91 -11.73
C GLY A 32 -24.42 -11.87 -11.76
N GLY A 33 -23.83 -10.78 -12.25
CA GLY A 33 -22.40 -10.52 -12.20
C GLY A 33 -21.95 -10.14 -10.79
N ARG A 34 -20.62 -9.99 -10.62
CA ARG A 34 -20.01 -9.44 -9.41
C ARG A 34 -19.08 -8.30 -9.81
N VAL A 35 -19.03 -7.27 -8.98
CA VAL A 35 -18.18 -6.09 -9.22
C VAL A 35 -17.70 -5.52 -7.89
N LEU A 36 -16.45 -5.10 -7.87
CA LEU A 36 -15.81 -4.36 -6.79
C LEU A 36 -15.22 -3.06 -7.34
N ALA A 37 -15.03 -2.09 -6.47
CA ALA A 37 -14.31 -0.86 -6.75
C ALA A 37 -12.96 -0.88 -6.03
N ILE A 38 -11.93 -0.34 -6.65
CA ILE A 38 -10.60 -0.15 -6.06
C ILE A 38 -10.30 1.35 -6.13
N PRO A 39 -10.54 2.11 -5.06
CA PRO A 39 -10.19 3.52 -5.02
C PRO A 39 -8.67 3.69 -5.10
N HIS A 40 -8.22 4.81 -5.65
CA HIS A 40 -6.82 5.12 -5.87
C HIS A 40 -6.55 6.63 -5.78
N ASN A 41 -5.27 7.03 -5.73
CA ASN A 41 -4.84 8.44 -5.63
C ASN A 41 -5.43 9.21 -4.43
N GLY A 42 -5.60 8.57 -3.28
CA GLY A 42 -6.00 9.25 -2.04
C GLY A 42 -5.05 10.39 -1.68
N ASN A 43 -3.74 10.23 -1.94
CA ASN A 43 -2.71 11.25 -1.74
C ASN A 43 -2.97 12.56 -2.50
N LEU A 44 -3.73 12.51 -3.60
CA LEU A 44 -4.11 13.67 -4.43
C LEU A 44 -5.57 14.10 -4.25
N SER A 45 -6.26 13.57 -3.23
CA SER A 45 -7.68 13.81 -3.01
C SER A 45 -8.00 15.09 -2.24
N ASN A 46 -6.99 15.79 -1.72
CA ASN A 46 -7.15 16.95 -0.82
C ASN A 46 -8.11 16.65 0.36
N GLY A 47 -7.95 15.48 0.96
CA GLY A 47 -8.65 15.04 2.16
C GLY A 47 -9.99 14.35 1.88
N MET A 48 -10.45 14.31 0.62
CA MET A 48 -11.76 13.78 0.27
C MET A 48 -11.86 12.25 0.36
N MET A 49 -10.79 11.53 -0.01
CA MET A 49 -10.83 10.06 -0.13
C MET A 49 -11.22 9.40 1.20
N PHE A 50 -10.57 9.82 2.29
CA PHE A 50 -10.75 9.23 3.61
C PHE A 50 -11.41 10.19 4.62
N ALA A 51 -12.20 11.14 4.13
CA ALA A 51 -13.06 11.97 4.98
C ALA A 51 -14.00 11.09 5.84
N ALA A 52 -14.27 11.53 7.07
CA ALA A 52 -15.21 10.87 7.99
C ALA A 52 -16.68 11.25 7.77
N THR A 53 -16.96 11.90 6.63
CA THR A 53 -18.29 12.33 6.18
C THR A 53 -18.50 11.92 4.73
N THR A 54 -19.76 11.81 4.34
CA THR A 54 -20.16 11.67 2.93
C THR A 54 -19.72 12.88 2.13
N ARG A 55 -19.81 12.78 0.81
CA ARG A 55 -19.47 13.87 -0.11
C ARG A 55 -20.25 15.16 0.19
N ASP A 56 -21.52 15.05 0.60
CA ASP A 56 -22.38 16.16 0.97
C ASP A 56 -22.24 16.60 2.45
N GLY A 57 -21.24 16.05 3.17
CA GLY A 57 -20.90 16.47 4.54
C GLY A 57 -21.72 15.80 5.64
N ARG A 58 -22.61 14.85 5.31
CA ARG A 58 -23.33 14.07 6.33
C ARG A 58 -22.37 13.13 7.04
N GLN A 59 -22.63 12.89 8.32
CA GLN A 59 -21.90 11.85 9.04
C GLN A 59 -22.28 10.48 8.47
N PHE A 60 -21.29 9.58 8.38
CA PHE A 60 -21.57 8.19 8.03
C PHE A 60 -22.54 7.57 9.04
N ASP A 61 -23.55 6.88 8.52
CA ASP A 61 -24.34 5.93 9.28
C ASP A 61 -23.80 4.50 9.06
N ARG A 62 -24.44 3.53 9.71
CA ARG A 62 -24.08 2.11 9.59
C ARG A 62 -24.22 1.61 8.14
N ALA A 63 -25.28 2.01 7.43
CA ALA A 63 -25.58 1.51 6.09
C ALA A 63 -24.55 1.99 5.06
N TYR A 64 -24.14 3.25 5.14
CA TYR A 64 -23.05 3.80 4.35
C TYR A 64 -21.75 3.02 4.61
N ALA A 65 -21.41 2.82 5.88
CA ALA A 65 -20.16 2.15 6.23
C ALA A 65 -20.12 0.68 5.80
N GLU A 66 -21.24 -0.04 5.90
CA GLU A 66 -21.38 -1.41 5.37
C GLU A 66 -21.28 -1.44 3.85
N THR A 67 -21.92 -0.49 3.16
CA THR A 67 -21.87 -0.38 1.71
C THR A 67 -20.45 -0.14 1.23
N ARG A 68 -19.75 0.85 1.81
CA ARG A 68 -18.37 1.16 1.45
C ARG A 68 -17.43 -0.02 1.67
N ALA A 69 -17.47 -0.63 2.86
CA ALA A 69 -16.62 -1.78 3.19
C ALA A 69 -16.84 -2.98 2.24
N ARG A 70 -18.06 -3.16 1.74
CA ARG A 70 -18.38 -4.20 0.75
C ARG A 70 -17.93 -3.82 -0.67
N ARG A 71 -18.13 -2.57 -1.06
CA ARG A 71 -17.92 -2.11 -2.45
C ARG A 71 -16.46 -1.80 -2.74
N GLU A 72 -15.70 -1.39 -1.74
CA GLU A 72 -14.30 -0.97 -1.83
C GLU A 72 -13.40 -1.89 -0.99
N PRO A 73 -13.30 -3.19 -1.30
CA PRO A 73 -12.53 -4.11 -0.49
C PRO A 73 -11.02 -3.86 -0.59
N LEU A 74 -10.52 -3.21 -1.64
CA LEU A 74 -9.10 -2.96 -1.87
C LEU A 74 -8.87 -1.46 -2.12
N TYR A 75 -7.68 -0.98 -1.80
CA TYR A 75 -7.20 0.37 -2.08
C TYR A 75 -5.81 0.33 -2.72
N GLU A 76 -5.64 1.11 -3.81
CA GLU A 76 -4.34 1.32 -4.44
C GLU A 76 -3.49 2.26 -3.59
N VAL A 77 -2.52 1.68 -2.90
CA VAL A 77 -1.62 2.40 -1.99
C VAL A 77 -0.43 3.02 -2.71
N THR A 78 -0.08 2.56 -3.91
CA THR A 78 1.07 3.09 -4.68
C THR A 78 0.85 2.95 -6.18
N GLN A 79 1.34 3.96 -6.92
CA GLN A 79 1.29 4.07 -8.38
C GLN A 79 2.31 5.12 -8.88
N PRO A 80 2.37 5.48 -10.18
CA PRO A 80 3.34 6.47 -10.64
C PRO A 80 3.15 7.86 -10.04
N LYS A 81 1.92 8.23 -9.64
CA LYS A 81 1.59 9.49 -8.96
C LYS A 81 1.86 9.45 -7.44
N GLY A 82 2.88 8.72 -7.05
CA GLY A 82 3.34 8.61 -5.68
C GLY A 82 2.63 7.55 -4.85
N THR A 83 3.00 7.49 -3.57
CA THR A 83 2.53 6.51 -2.60
C THR A 83 1.62 7.16 -1.58
N GLY A 84 0.46 6.54 -1.36
CA GLY A 84 -0.57 6.95 -0.41
C GLY A 84 -0.60 6.12 0.87
N GLU A 85 0.52 5.48 1.26
CA GLU A 85 0.58 4.64 2.46
C GLU A 85 0.56 5.48 3.74
N ALA A 86 1.55 6.36 3.91
CA ALA A 86 1.72 7.24 5.06
C ALA A 86 2.38 8.56 4.63
N HIS A 87 2.52 9.49 5.57
CA HIS A 87 3.16 10.78 5.35
C HIS A 87 4.06 11.12 6.55
N PRO A 88 5.26 11.70 6.36
CA PRO A 88 6.17 12.01 7.48
C PRO A 88 5.57 12.92 8.55
N LEU A 89 4.67 13.85 8.18
CA LEU A 89 3.96 14.69 9.15
C LEU A 89 2.89 13.94 9.97
N LEU A 90 2.41 12.80 9.50
CA LEU A 90 1.40 11.98 10.18
C LEU A 90 2.05 10.80 10.93
N SER A 91 3.21 10.35 10.45
CA SER A 91 3.95 9.18 10.93
C SER A 91 5.42 9.54 11.24
N PRO A 92 5.69 10.49 12.16
CA PRO A 92 7.05 11.02 12.37
C PRO A 92 8.05 10.00 12.94
N GLU A 93 7.56 8.93 13.57
CA GLU A 93 8.39 7.84 14.15
C GLU A 93 8.74 6.74 13.13
N ASP A 94 8.34 6.92 11.86
CA ASP A 94 8.61 6.01 10.76
C ASP A 94 9.52 6.68 9.73
N GLU A 95 10.81 6.34 9.76
CA GLU A 95 11.83 6.85 8.83
C GLU A 95 11.56 6.49 7.36
N PHE A 96 10.65 5.55 7.09
CA PHE A 96 10.30 5.14 5.74
C PHE A 96 8.97 5.74 5.24
N ALA A 97 8.33 6.62 6.01
CA ALA A 97 7.06 7.26 5.64
C ALA A 97 7.17 8.28 4.49
N GLY A 98 8.39 8.69 4.11
CA GLY A 98 8.66 9.70 3.07
C GLY A 98 8.87 9.14 1.65
N PHE A 99 8.35 7.96 1.34
CA PHE A 99 8.60 7.32 0.03
C PHE A 99 7.66 7.83 -1.06
N GLU A 100 8.21 8.42 -2.12
CA GLU A 100 7.49 8.88 -3.32
C GLU A 100 6.20 9.68 -2.96
N VAL A 101 6.33 10.67 -2.07
CA VAL A 101 5.20 11.47 -1.56
C VAL A 101 4.84 12.58 -2.54
N TRP A 102 3.54 12.71 -2.85
CA TRP A 102 2.99 13.86 -3.58
C TRP A 102 1.97 14.58 -2.69
N ASP A 103 2.25 15.84 -2.37
CA ASP A 103 1.45 16.65 -1.44
C ASP A 103 1.41 18.14 -1.82
N LYS A 104 1.71 18.50 -3.07
CA LYS A 104 1.69 19.89 -3.56
C LYS A 104 0.29 20.37 -3.90
N SER A 105 -0.46 19.56 -4.64
CA SER A 105 -1.77 19.91 -5.20
C SER A 105 -2.65 18.69 -5.42
N ASN A 106 -3.94 18.93 -5.69
CA ASN A 106 -4.85 17.88 -6.13
C ASN A 106 -4.54 17.39 -7.56
N LEU A 107 -5.21 16.31 -7.98
CA LEU A 107 -5.02 15.69 -9.29
C LEU A 107 -5.15 16.65 -10.49
N GLY A 108 -5.90 17.76 -10.33
CA GLY A 108 -6.09 18.78 -11.36
C GLY A 108 -5.08 19.92 -11.33
N GLY A 109 -4.14 19.96 -10.39
CA GLY A 109 -3.14 21.03 -10.26
C GLY A 109 -3.75 22.41 -9.95
N ASN A 110 -5.00 22.47 -9.47
CA ASN A 110 -5.76 23.71 -9.34
C ASN A 110 -6.03 24.12 -7.88
N ALA A 111 -5.79 23.21 -6.92
CA ALA A 111 -5.90 23.49 -5.50
C ALA A 111 -4.69 22.92 -4.76
N ALA A 112 -4.06 23.76 -3.94
CA ALA A 112 -2.96 23.34 -3.07
C ALA A 112 -3.46 22.33 -2.03
N THR A 113 -2.64 21.34 -1.70
CA THR A 113 -2.90 20.47 -0.55
C THR A 113 -2.42 21.19 0.71
N THR A 114 -3.25 21.23 1.75
CA THR A 114 -2.88 21.80 3.06
C THR A 114 -2.63 20.72 4.09
N ARG A 115 -1.97 21.08 5.21
CA ARG A 115 -1.64 20.13 6.29
C ARG A 115 -2.88 19.46 6.88
N GLU A 116 -3.99 20.19 6.97
CA GLU A 116 -5.26 19.74 7.52
C GLU A 116 -5.95 18.70 6.62
N MET A 117 -5.60 18.68 5.33
CA MET A 117 -6.13 17.71 4.35
C MET A 117 -5.40 16.37 4.40
N LEU A 118 -4.13 16.35 4.85
CA LEU A 118 -3.28 15.15 4.82
C LEU A 118 -3.93 13.94 5.52
N PRO A 119 -4.58 14.06 6.70
CA PRO A 119 -5.23 12.90 7.31
C PRO A 119 -6.24 12.18 6.42
N GLY A 120 -6.94 12.90 5.52
CA GLY A 120 -7.90 12.32 4.58
C GLY A 120 -7.28 11.78 3.28
N ASN A 121 -5.95 11.86 3.15
CA ASN A 121 -5.20 11.47 1.94
C ASN A 121 -4.51 10.11 2.07
N TYR A 122 -4.13 9.67 3.27
CA TYR A 122 -3.22 8.53 3.46
C TYR A 122 -3.90 7.30 4.08
N ALA A 123 -3.58 6.13 3.55
CA ALA A 123 -4.19 4.85 3.90
C ALA A 123 -3.98 4.48 5.37
N ARG A 124 -2.79 4.72 5.96
CA ARG A 124 -2.54 4.41 7.37
C ARG A 124 -3.49 5.18 8.30
N THR A 125 -3.72 6.46 8.00
CA THR A 125 -4.69 7.28 8.74
C THR A 125 -6.12 6.83 8.48
N ALA A 126 -6.45 6.39 7.26
CA ALA A 126 -7.74 5.80 6.94
C ALA A 126 -8.00 4.51 7.74
N LEU A 127 -7.00 3.63 7.86
CA LEU A 127 -7.10 2.40 8.64
C LEU A 127 -7.35 2.72 10.13
N LEU A 128 -6.64 3.71 10.71
CA LEU A 128 -6.83 4.17 12.08
C LEU A 128 -8.22 4.79 12.32
N SER A 129 -8.62 5.73 11.46
CA SER A 129 -9.95 6.34 11.53
C SER A 129 -11.07 5.33 11.30
N GLY A 130 -10.80 4.27 10.51
CA GLY A 130 -11.68 3.13 10.32
C GLY A 130 -11.98 2.38 11.62
N LEU A 131 -10.98 2.18 12.48
CA LEU A 131 -11.18 1.60 13.82
C LEU A 131 -12.08 2.49 14.69
N ALA A 132 -11.85 3.81 14.67
CA ALA A 132 -12.68 4.76 15.42
C ALA A 132 -14.13 4.79 14.91
N LEU A 133 -14.34 4.75 13.59
CA LEU A 133 -15.65 4.64 12.97
C LEU A 133 -16.32 3.30 13.31
N GLN A 134 -15.56 2.21 13.38
CA GLN A 134 -16.08 0.90 13.81
C GLN A 134 -16.65 0.96 15.22
N ARG A 135 -15.98 1.62 16.16
CA ARG A 135 -16.48 1.78 17.54
C ARG A 135 -17.81 2.54 17.58
N ARG A 136 -18.00 3.51 16.68
CA ARG A 136 -19.22 4.34 16.63
C ARG A 136 -20.37 3.69 15.86
N LEU A 137 -20.07 3.08 14.71
CA LEU A 137 -21.06 2.60 13.74
C LEU A 137 -21.28 1.09 13.81
N GLY A 138 -20.43 0.36 14.53
CA GLY A 138 -20.39 -1.10 14.56
C GLY A 138 -19.86 -1.74 13.28
N THR A 139 -19.34 -0.94 12.34
CA THR A 139 -18.73 -1.39 11.08
C THR A 139 -17.63 -0.42 10.64
N ASN A 140 -16.59 -0.94 9.97
CA ASN A 140 -15.44 -0.17 9.55
C ASN A 140 -15.52 0.13 8.04
N PRO A 141 -15.80 1.37 7.61
CA PRO A 141 -15.86 1.73 6.19
C PRO A 141 -14.51 1.67 5.47
N PHE A 142 -13.41 1.72 6.23
CA PHE A 142 -12.03 1.71 5.74
C PHE A 142 -11.34 0.36 5.98
N ARG A 143 -12.10 -0.73 6.03
CA ARG A 143 -11.56 -2.10 6.15
C ARG A 143 -11.17 -2.66 4.77
N PHE A 144 -10.24 -1.98 4.11
CA PHE A 144 -9.73 -2.36 2.79
C PHE A 144 -8.36 -3.04 2.88
N GLY A 145 -8.06 -3.90 1.91
CA GLY A 145 -6.73 -4.42 1.65
C GLY A 145 -5.89 -3.46 0.82
N LEU A 146 -4.58 -3.68 0.74
CA LEU A 146 -3.64 -2.82 0.00
C LEU A 146 -3.19 -3.50 -1.29
N VAL A 147 -3.17 -2.73 -2.37
CA VAL A 147 -2.60 -3.13 -3.68
C VAL A 147 -1.77 -2.00 -4.26
N GLY A 148 -0.91 -2.30 -5.24
CA GLY A 148 -0.20 -1.29 -6.03
C GLY A 148 -0.55 -1.47 -7.51
N SER A 149 -0.55 -0.40 -8.30
CA SER A 149 -0.89 -0.51 -9.73
C SER A 149 0.02 0.35 -10.59
N THR A 150 0.27 -0.11 -11.81
CA THR A 150 1.07 0.63 -12.79
C THR A 150 0.33 1.87 -13.26
N ASP A 151 -1.00 1.81 -13.40
CA ASP A 151 -1.89 2.90 -13.82
C ASP A 151 -1.49 3.57 -15.15
N THR A 152 -0.46 3.18 -15.88
CA THR A 152 0.03 3.88 -17.09
C THR A 152 -1.02 4.05 -18.19
N HIS A 153 -1.08 5.25 -18.78
CA HIS A 153 -1.97 5.56 -19.91
C HIS A 153 -1.26 5.41 -21.27
N THR A 154 -0.24 4.56 -21.33
CA THR A 154 0.56 4.24 -22.53
C THR A 154 0.25 2.83 -23.05
N GLY A 155 -0.54 2.03 -22.32
CA GLY A 155 -0.81 0.63 -22.64
C GLY A 155 0.34 -0.33 -22.28
N LEU A 156 1.42 0.16 -21.65
CA LEU A 156 2.59 -0.61 -21.28
C LEU A 156 2.56 -1.02 -19.80
N SER A 157 2.95 -2.24 -19.46
CA SER A 157 3.10 -2.68 -18.07
C SER A 157 4.56 -2.60 -17.64
N THR A 158 5.02 -1.38 -17.37
CA THR A 158 6.44 -1.05 -17.13
C THR A 158 6.67 -0.37 -15.78
N PRO A 159 6.45 -1.07 -14.65
CA PRO A 159 6.50 -0.46 -13.32
C PRO A 159 7.89 -0.51 -12.66
N GLY A 160 8.90 -1.06 -13.33
CA GLY A 160 10.26 -1.18 -12.78
C GLY A 160 11.12 0.04 -13.10
N GLU A 161 12.03 0.39 -12.20
CA GLU A 161 12.90 1.56 -12.34
C GLU A 161 13.82 1.48 -13.57
N ASP A 162 14.27 0.29 -13.95
CA ASP A 162 15.10 0.05 -15.14
C ASP A 162 14.31 0.02 -16.46
N ASN A 163 12.98 -0.04 -16.36
CA ASN A 163 12.08 -0.17 -17.50
C ASN A 163 10.96 0.88 -17.51
N PHE A 164 11.03 1.97 -16.75
CA PHE A 164 9.93 2.93 -16.65
C PHE A 164 9.73 3.78 -17.91
N PHE A 165 8.72 3.42 -18.72
CA PHE A 165 8.35 4.16 -19.95
C PHE A 165 7.42 5.36 -19.72
N GLY A 166 7.26 5.82 -18.48
CA GLY A 166 6.43 6.98 -18.17
C GLY A 166 4.97 6.65 -17.94
N LYS A 167 4.27 7.59 -17.31
CA LYS A 167 2.86 7.47 -16.89
C LYS A 167 1.87 7.81 -18.00
N THR A 168 2.23 8.72 -18.89
CA THR A 168 1.45 9.15 -20.06
C THR A 168 2.39 9.37 -21.25
N VAL A 169 1.84 9.55 -22.46
CA VAL A 169 2.64 9.82 -23.68
C VAL A 169 3.58 11.04 -23.49
N GLY A 170 3.17 12.04 -22.71
CA GLY A 170 3.98 13.22 -22.42
C GLY A 170 5.18 12.98 -21.51
N THR A 171 5.28 11.81 -20.86
CA THR A 171 6.36 11.44 -19.92
C THR A 171 7.15 10.20 -20.39
N GLU A 172 7.02 9.84 -21.66
CA GLU A 172 7.82 8.81 -22.31
C GLU A 172 9.33 9.15 -22.32
N PRO A 173 10.23 8.15 -22.36
CA PRO A 173 11.67 8.35 -22.23
C PRO A 173 12.25 9.33 -23.27
N GLN A 174 12.78 10.44 -22.78
CA GLN A 174 13.56 11.42 -23.54
C GLN A 174 14.40 12.27 -22.59
N ALA A 175 15.44 12.92 -23.12
CA ALA A 175 16.44 13.67 -22.32
C ALA A 175 15.84 14.68 -21.33
N ALA A 176 14.73 15.34 -21.68
CA ALA A 176 14.12 16.39 -20.87
C ALA A 176 12.87 15.95 -20.09
N ARG A 177 12.46 14.66 -20.12
CA ARG A 177 11.18 14.24 -19.52
C ARG A 177 11.08 14.51 -18.02
N TRP A 178 12.23 14.57 -17.34
CA TRP A 178 12.32 14.85 -15.91
C TRP A 178 11.82 16.27 -15.56
N GLU A 179 11.93 17.22 -16.49
CA GLU A 179 11.47 18.62 -16.33
C GLU A 179 9.98 18.81 -16.63
N HIS A 180 9.40 17.88 -17.39
CA HIS A 180 8.02 17.97 -17.87
C HIS A 180 7.03 18.12 -16.71
N ALA A 181 5.89 18.76 -16.93
CA ALA A 181 4.83 18.78 -15.92
C ALA A 181 4.06 17.45 -15.96
N ALA A 182 4.23 16.62 -14.92
CA ALA A 182 3.40 15.44 -14.71
C ALA A 182 1.97 15.84 -14.31
N ILE A 183 1.84 16.83 -13.43
CA ILE A 183 0.60 17.58 -13.20
C ILE A 183 0.88 19.06 -13.52
N PRO A 184 0.33 19.59 -14.62
CA PRO A 184 0.43 21.02 -14.91
C PRO A 184 -0.45 21.82 -13.95
N ALA A 185 0.02 23.00 -13.57
CA ALA A 185 -0.69 23.93 -12.72
C ALA A 185 -0.46 25.37 -13.20
N MET A 186 -1.44 26.24 -12.97
CA MET A 186 -1.32 27.68 -13.28
C MET A 186 -0.29 28.37 -12.38
N LYS A 187 -0.15 27.88 -11.15
CA LYS A 187 0.80 28.37 -10.16
C LYS A 187 2.05 27.48 -10.17
N PRO A 188 3.26 28.02 -10.43
CA PRO A 188 4.48 27.20 -10.55
C PRO A 188 4.76 26.29 -9.34
N GLU A 189 4.44 26.73 -8.12
CA GLU A 189 4.62 25.98 -6.88
C GLU A 189 3.71 24.75 -6.75
N LEU A 190 2.63 24.68 -7.54
CA LEU A 190 1.69 23.56 -7.56
C LEU A 190 2.00 22.54 -8.65
N VAL A 191 3.00 22.81 -9.51
CA VAL A 191 3.40 21.91 -10.59
C VAL A 191 4.13 20.70 -10.00
N THR A 192 3.64 19.51 -10.34
CA THR A 192 4.37 18.27 -10.13
C THR A 192 5.19 17.96 -11.37
N ARG A 193 6.50 17.80 -11.20
CA ARG A 193 7.47 17.56 -12.27
C ARG A 193 7.54 16.08 -12.64
N GLY A 194 8.05 15.81 -13.83
CA GLY A 194 8.17 14.48 -14.41
C GLY A 194 9.04 13.59 -13.56
N TRP A 195 10.14 14.14 -13.02
CA TRP A 195 11.02 13.41 -12.10
C TRP A 195 10.32 12.95 -10.82
N GLU A 196 9.24 13.61 -10.38
CA GLU A 196 8.50 13.20 -9.19
C GLU A 196 7.62 11.96 -9.43
N LEU A 197 7.40 11.54 -10.68
CA LEU A 197 6.72 10.27 -10.96
C LEU A 197 7.56 9.10 -10.48
N GLY A 198 6.97 8.16 -9.75
CA GLY A 198 7.59 6.85 -9.47
C GLY A 198 7.35 5.87 -10.63
N ALA A 199 8.14 4.79 -10.72
CA ALA A 199 7.87 3.75 -11.71
C ALA A 199 6.63 2.91 -11.36
N SER A 200 6.45 2.64 -10.06
CA SER A 200 5.37 1.93 -9.36
C SER A 200 4.05 1.72 -10.11
N GLY A 201 3.32 0.63 -9.91
CA GLY A 201 3.56 -0.52 -9.03
C GLY A 201 2.88 -1.79 -9.54
N MET A 202 2.86 -2.85 -8.73
CA MET A 202 2.25 -4.14 -9.07
C MET A 202 1.30 -4.66 -7.99
N VAL A 203 0.31 -5.47 -8.43
CA VAL A 203 -0.62 -6.18 -7.55
C VAL A 203 -0.15 -7.63 -7.38
N GLY A 204 0.04 -8.08 -6.15
CA GLY A 204 0.11 -9.48 -5.78
C GLY A 204 -1.24 -9.98 -5.25
N VAL A 205 -1.71 -11.14 -5.73
CA VAL A 205 -2.95 -11.77 -5.27
C VAL A 205 -2.71 -13.25 -4.96
N TRP A 206 -3.04 -13.68 -3.74
CA TRP A 206 -2.99 -15.09 -3.37
C TRP A 206 -4.33 -15.77 -3.66
N ALA A 207 -4.42 -16.41 -4.82
CA ALA A 207 -5.58 -17.18 -5.25
C ALA A 207 -5.30 -18.69 -5.19
N LYS A 208 -6.35 -19.49 -4.96
CA LYS A 208 -6.24 -20.97 -4.97
C LYS A 208 -5.93 -21.52 -6.37
N ASP A 209 -6.43 -20.84 -7.40
CA ASP A 209 -6.30 -21.23 -8.80
C ASP A 209 -6.08 -19.99 -9.67
N ASN A 210 -5.45 -20.16 -10.84
CA ASN A 210 -5.31 -19.11 -11.85
C ASN A 210 -6.59 -18.99 -12.70
N THR A 211 -7.73 -18.70 -12.06
CA THR A 211 -9.01 -18.44 -12.72
C THR A 211 -9.53 -17.06 -12.34
N ARG A 212 -10.32 -16.44 -13.24
CA ARG A 212 -10.95 -15.13 -12.95
C ARG A 212 -11.76 -15.15 -11.66
N ALA A 213 -12.46 -16.26 -11.37
CA ALA A 213 -13.26 -16.41 -10.15
C ALA A 213 -12.37 -16.47 -8.90
N ALA A 214 -11.35 -17.36 -8.89
CA ALA A 214 -10.48 -17.50 -7.72
C ALA A 214 -9.66 -16.23 -7.42
N ILE A 215 -9.25 -15.49 -8.45
CA ILE A 215 -8.58 -14.18 -8.30
C ILE A 215 -9.57 -13.13 -7.78
N PHE A 216 -10.80 -13.09 -8.29
CA PHE A 216 -11.83 -12.17 -7.80
C PHE A 216 -12.19 -12.45 -6.33
N ASP A 217 -12.37 -13.70 -5.96
CA ASP A 217 -12.64 -14.12 -4.59
C ASP A 217 -11.48 -13.75 -3.64
N ALA A 218 -10.24 -13.75 -4.15
CA ALA A 218 -9.04 -13.36 -3.39
C ALA A 218 -9.01 -11.85 -3.15
N MET A 219 -9.36 -11.06 -4.16
CA MET A 219 -9.51 -9.61 -4.03
C MET A 219 -10.65 -9.25 -3.07
N GLU A 220 -11.82 -9.90 -3.16
CA GLU A 220 -12.94 -9.64 -2.24
C GLU A 220 -12.60 -9.92 -0.78
N ARG A 221 -11.84 -11.00 -0.50
CA ARG A 221 -11.39 -11.32 0.86
C ARG A 221 -10.10 -10.59 1.27
N ARG A 222 -9.58 -9.68 0.43
CA ARG A 222 -8.40 -8.86 0.68
C ARG A 222 -7.09 -9.64 0.79
N GLU A 223 -7.01 -10.82 0.18
CA GLU A 223 -5.78 -11.61 0.19
C GLU A 223 -4.84 -11.16 -0.93
N ALA A 224 -4.45 -9.89 -0.83
CA ALA A 224 -3.65 -9.17 -1.81
C ALA A 224 -2.60 -8.29 -1.13
N TYR A 225 -1.62 -7.86 -1.91
CA TYR A 225 -0.59 -6.93 -1.48
C TYR A 225 -0.12 -6.07 -2.67
N GLY A 226 0.44 -4.91 -2.39
CA GLY A 226 1.03 -4.03 -3.40
C GLY A 226 2.56 -4.04 -3.34
N THR A 227 3.22 -3.88 -4.47
CA THR A 227 4.66 -3.57 -4.54
C THR A 227 4.90 -2.28 -5.32
N THR A 228 6.00 -1.59 -5.02
CA THR A 228 6.34 -0.29 -5.62
C THR A 228 7.09 -0.39 -6.95
N GLY A 229 7.18 -1.59 -7.53
CA GLY A 229 7.73 -1.81 -8.87
C GLY A 229 8.25 -3.23 -9.08
N THR A 230 8.82 -3.83 -8.04
CA THR A 230 9.49 -5.15 -8.10
C THR A 230 8.54 -6.29 -7.71
N ARG A 231 8.84 -7.53 -8.11
CA ARG A 231 8.04 -8.72 -7.83
C ARG A 231 8.36 -9.38 -6.49
N ILE A 232 8.52 -8.58 -5.43
CA ILE A 232 8.66 -9.11 -4.06
C ILE A 232 7.45 -10.01 -3.77
N SER A 233 7.70 -11.25 -3.38
CA SER A 233 6.65 -12.19 -2.99
C SER A 233 6.51 -12.20 -1.48
N VAL A 234 5.35 -11.82 -0.96
CA VAL A 234 5.12 -11.75 0.50
C VAL A 234 3.91 -12.59 0.91
N ARG A 235 4.08 -13.41 1.94
CA ARG A 235 3.01 -14.13 2.64
C ARG A 235 2.98 -13.68 4.09
N LEU A 236 1.79 -13.41 4.61
CA LEU A 236 1.54 -13.06 6.00
C LEU A 236 0.36 -13.90 6.51
N PHE A 237 0.55 -14.55 7.65
CA PHE A 237 -0.51 -15.16 8.43
C PHE A 237 -0.45 -14.66 9.88
N ALA A 238 -1.60 -14.57 10.52
CA ALA A 238 -1.72 -14.26 11.94
C ALA A 238 -2.62 -15.28 12.65
N GLY A 239 -2.34 -15.57 13.91
CA GLY A 239 -3.14 -16.52 14.69
C GLY A 239 -2.71 -16.64 16.14
N TRP A 240 -3.55 -17.27 16.95
CA TRP A 240 -3.30 -17.44 18.39
C TRP A 240 -2.33 -18.59 18.69
N GLU A 241 -2.37 -19.63 17.86
CA GLU A 241 -1.65 -20.90 18.02
C GLU A 241 -0.57 -21.11 16.93
N LEU A 242 -0.13 -20.03 16.28
CA LEU A 242 1.02 -20.11 15.37
C LEU A 242 2.29 -20.26 16.20
N GLU A 243 3.22 -21.05 15.68
CA GLU A 243 4.48 -21.39 16.34
C GLU A 243 5.68 -21.12 15.42
N PRO A 244 6.88 -20.81 15.96
CA PRO A 244 8.06 -20.48 15.16
C PRO A 244 8.45 -21.57 14.15
N GLY A 245 8.22 -22.84 14.50
CA GLY A 245 8.54 -23.99 13.64
C GLY A 245 7.78 -23.99 12.30
N LEU A 246 6.71 -23.20 12.17
CA LEU A 246 5.96 -23.04 10.92
C LEU A 246 6.84 -22.52 9.77
N LEU A 247 7.84 -21.67 10.06
CA LEU A 247 8.71 -21.07 9.04
C LEU A 247 9.58 -22.08 8.28
N GLN A 248 9.80 -23.26 8.87
CA GLN A 248 10.66 -24.31 8.30
C GLN A 248 9.87 -25.41 7.58
N ARG A 249 8.54 -25.24 7.45
CA ARG A 249 7.66 -26.25 6.88
C ARG A 249 7.48 -26.06 5.38
N SER A 250 7.50 -27.16 4.64
CA SER A 250 7.18 -27.16 3.20
C SER A 250 5.70 -26.87 2.92
N ASP A 251 4.81 -27.20 3.86
CA ASP A 251 3.36 -26.91 3.82
C ASP A 251 3.00 -25.59 4.57
N PHE A 252 3.93 -24.63 4.62
CA PHE A 252 3.79 -23.34 5.32
C PHE A 252 2.43 -22.68 5.09
N ALA A 253 2.02 -22.52 3.83
CA ALA A 253 0.77 -21.85 3.49
C ALA A 253 -0.46 -22.65 3.96
N GLU A 254 -0.47 -23.97 3.78
CA GLU A 254 -1.56 -24.84 4.24
C GLU A 254 -1.77 -24.74 5.75
N GLN A 255 -0.68 -24.81 6.53
CA GLN A 255 -0.75 -24.65 7.98
C GLN A 255 -1.12 -23.22 8.39
N GLY A 256 -0.67 -22.21 7.65
CA GLY A 256 -1.09 -20.81 7.84
C GLY A 256 -2.60 -20.63 7.72
N TYR A 257 -3.22 -21.21 6.68
CA TYR A 257 -4.68 -21.19 6.51
C TYR A 257 -5.40 -22.06 7.56
N ALA A 258 -4.82 -23.19 7.95
CA ALA A 258 -5.46 -24.11 8.90
C ALA A 258 -5.46 -23.58 10.35
N ARG A 259 -4.45 -22.78 10.73
CA ARG A 259 -4.20 -22.37 12.12
C ARG A 259 -4.36 -20.87 12.37
N GLY A 260 -4.56 -20.09 11.32
CA GLY A 260 -4.62 -18.64 11.39
C GLY A 260 -5.49 -18.03 10.30
N VAL A 261 -5.31 -16.73 10.10
CA VAL A 261 -5.92 -15.94 9.03
C VAL A 261 -4.82 -15.35 8.15
N PRO A 262 -4.99 -15.30 6.82
CA PRO A 262 -4.03 -14.64 5.94
C PRO A 262 -4.16 -13.11 6.05
N MET A 263 -3.23 -12.39 5.42
CA MET A 263 -3.41 -10.96 5.08
C MET A 263 -4.81 -10.70 4.52
N GLY A 264 -5.44 -9.61 4.94
CA GLY A 264 -6.85 -9.30 4.62
C GLY A 264 -7.89 -9.89 5.59
N GLY A 265 -7.46 -10.81 6.46
CA GLY A 265 -8.28 -11.52 7.44
C GLY A 265 -8.50 -10.78 8.76
N GLU A 266 -9.31 -11.38 9.63
CA GLU A 266 -9.64 -10.81 10.95
C GLU A 266 -9.44 -11.84 12.05
N LEU A 267 -8.65 -11.48 13.06
CA LEU A 267 -8.57 -12.15 14.34
C LEU A 267 -9.72 -11.71 15.23
N ARG A 268 -10.35 -12.69 15.88
CA ARG A 268 -11.45 -12.47 16.83
C ARG A 268 -11.21 -13.30 18.09
N ARG A 269 -11.84 -12.88 19.19
CA ARG A 269 -11.91 -13.65 20.45
C ARG A 269 -10.53 -14.03 20.97
N ALA A 270 -9.75 -13.04 21.40
CA ALA A 270 -8.44 -13.30 21.99
C ALA A 270 -8.55 -14.29 23.16
N PRO A 271 -7.80 -15.41 23.15
CA PRO A 271 -7.72 -16.27 24.32
C PRO A 271 -7.12 -15.52 25.51
N ALA A 272 -7.54 -15.89 26.71
CA ALA A 272 -7.04 -15.27 27.93
C ALA A 272 -5.51 -15.33 27.98
N ARG A 273 -4.86 -14.17 28.15
CA ARG A 273 -3.41 -14.01 28.29
C ARG A 273 -2.59 -14.46 27.06
N LYS A 274 -3.15 -14.43 25.84
CA LYS A 274 -2.41 -14.66 24.59
C LYS A 274 -2.34 -13.39 23.74
N SER A 275 -1.18 -13.16 23.14
CA SER A 275 -0.97 -12.17 22.08
C SER A 275 -1.00 -12.83 20.70
N PRO A 276 -1.49 -12.13 19.66
CA PRO A 276 -1.47 -12.65 18.30
C PRO A 276 -0.03 -12.90 17.85
N ALA A 277 0.20 -14.06 17.26
CA ALA A 277 1.43 -14.39 16.56
C ALA A 277 1.26 -14.12 15.07
N PHE A 278 2.34 -13.71 14.43
CA PHE A 278 2.43 -13.42 13.01
C PHE A 278 3.59 -14.21 12.43
N VAL A 279 3.37 -14.80 11.26
CA VAL A 279 4.44 -15.39 10.43
C VAL A 279 4.48 -14.69 9.10
N VAL A 280 5.66 -14.24 8.72
CA VAL A 280 5.91 -13.56 7.45
C VAL A 280 7.00 -14.30 6.71
N GLN A 281 6.79 -14.57 5.42
CA GLN A 281 7.83 -14.99 4.49
C GLN A 281 7.86 -14.01 3.32
N ALA A 282 9.06 -13.56 2.98
CA ALA A 282 9.31 -12.66 1.88
C ALA A 282 10.47 -13.17 1.02
N LEU A 283 10.26 -13.20 -0.30
CA LEU A 283 11.28 -13.47 -1.30
C LEU A 283 11.49 -12.21 -2.13
N ARG A 284 12.76 -11.89 -2.41
CA ARG A 284 13.06 -10.83 -3.37
C ARG A 284 12.50 -11.15 -4.76
N ASP A 285 12.37 -10.13 -5.59
CA ASP A 285 12.30 -10.35 -7.03
C ASP A 285 13.64 -10.97 -7.50
N PRO A 286 13.63 -12.13 -8.20
CA PRO A 286 14.84 -12.72 -8.76
C PRO A 286 15.69 -11.75 -9.60
N ASP A 287 15.03 -10.79 -10.25
CA ASP A 287 15.63 -9.80 -11.14
C ASP A 287 15.94 -8.46 -10.43
N SER A 288 15.63 -8.30 -9.14
CA SER A 288 15.86 -7.07 -8.36
C SER A 288 16.78 -7.26 -7.14
N ALA A 289 16.80 -6.24 -6.27
CA ALA A 289 17.59 -6.13 -5.07
C ALA A 289 17.26 -7.19 -4.01
N ASN A 290 18.27 -7.55 -3.23
CA ASN A 290 18.06 -8.31 -2.01
C ASN A 290 17.20 -7.53 -0.99
N LEU A 291 16.59 -8.24 -0.05
CA LEU A 291 15.76 -7.68 1.01
C LEU A 291 16.60 -7.01 2.11
N ASP A 292 16.21 -5.80 2.52
CA ASP A 292 16.67 -5.12 3.72
C ASP A 292 16.00 -5.76 4.96
N ARG A 293 14.67 -5.65 5.06
CA ARG A 293 13.94 -5.98 6.28
C ARG A 293 12.48 -6.32 6.05
N ILE A 294 11.89 -6.97 7.06
CA ILE A 294 10.44 -7.10 7.23
C ILE A 294 10.05 -6.27 8.46
N GLN A 295 9.00 -5.47 8.32
CA GLN A 295 8.37 -4.71 9.36
C GLN A 295 6.93 -5.16 9.58
N ILE A 296 6.43 -5.06 10.80
CA ILE A 296 5.00 -4.99 11.10
C ILE A 296 4.66 -3.56 11.48
N VAL A 297 3.70 -2.96 10.77
CA VAL A 297 3.09 -1.69 11.15
C VAL A 297 1.78 -2.00 11.86
N LYS A 298 1.72 -1.64 13.15
CA LYS A 298 0.57 -1.79 14.03
C LYS A 298 -0.13 -0.43 14.15
N GLY A 299 -1.45 -0.42 14.02
CA GLY A 299 -2.28 0.72 14.39
C GLY A 299 -3.40 0.29 15.33
N TRP A 300 -3.73 1.11 16.33
CA TRP A 300 -4.78 0.81 17.29
C TRP A 300 -5.49 2.08 17.79
N ILE A 301 -6.65 1.88 18.40
CA ILE A 301 -7.34 2.93 19.16
C ILE A 301 -7.36 2.55 20.64
N ASP A 302 -7.00 3.49 21.51
CA ASP A 302 -7.08 3.27 22.95
C ASP A 302 -8.51 3.44 23.49
N ALA A 303 -8.67 3.21 24.80
CA ALA A 303 -9.95 3.38 25.48
C ALA A 303 -10.51 4.81 25.35
N GLY A 304 -9.65 5.83 25.32
CA GLY A 304 -10.02 7.24 25.09
C GLY A 304 -10.44 7.53 23.65
N GLY A 305 -10.09 6.66 22.71
CA GLY A 305 -10.30 6.86 21.27
C GLY A 305 -9.16 7.59 20.58
N ALA A 306 -8.03 7.80 21.24
CA ALA A 306 -6.85 8.30 20.55
C ALA A 306 -6.30 7.20 19.62
N MET A 307 -5.88 7.64 18.43
CA MET A 307 -5.30 6.78 17.41
C MET A 307 -3.80 6.70 17.62
N HIS A 308 -3.25 5.50 17.56
CA HIS A 308 -1.83 5.24 17.78
C HIS A 308 -1.29 4.33 16.69
N GLU A 309 -0.02 4.52 16.35
CA GLU A 309 0.71 3.63 15.44
C GLU A 309 2.10 3.31 15.98
N ARG A 310 2.62 2.15 15.57
CA ARG A 310 3.99 1.73 15.87
C ARG A 310 4.51 0.81 14.77
N VAL A 311 5.75 1.04 14.36
CA VAL A 311 6.49 0.18 13.44
C VAL A 311 7.44 -0.70 14.23
N PHE A 312 7.44 -2.01 13.94
CA PHE A 312 8.36 -2.99 14.48
C PHE A 312 9.17 -3.59 13.33
N ASP A 313 10.50 -3.56 13.42
CA ASP A 313 11.36 -4.39 12.59
C ASP A 313 11.33 -5.81 13.17
N ILE A 314 10.93 -6.81 12.37
CA ILE A 314 10.75 -8.20 12.83
C ILE A 314 11.77 -9.18 12.22
N ALA A 315 12.40 -8.79 11.12
CA ALA A 315 13.56 -9.45 10.55
C ALA A 315 14.41 -8.42 9.79
N VAL A 316 15.73 -8.52 9.91
CA VAL A 316 16.70 -7.67 9.20
C VAL A 316 17.80 -8.52 8.61
N SER A 317 18.30 -8.13 7.44
CA SER A 317 19.40 -8.81 6.77
C SER A 317 20.78 -8.40 7.31
N GLY A 318 21.78 -9.25 7.05
CA GLY A 318 23.16 -9.06 7.49
C GLY A 318 23.36 -9.32 8.99
N ALA A 319 24.44 -8.78 9.57
CA ALA A 319 24.77 -8.94 10.99
C ALA A 319 24.05 -7.92 11.91
N ARG A 320 22.99 -7.27 11.41
CA ARG A 320 22.26 -6.24 12.15
C ARG A 320 21.37 -6.87 13.21
N THR A 321 21.09 -6.10 14.26
CA THR A 321 20.24 -6.52 15.37
C THR A 321 19.05 -5.58 15.52
N ILE A 322 17.95 -6.14 16.01
CA ILE A 322 16.75 -5.40 16.39
C ILE A 322 16.88 -5.07 17.88
N GLY A 323 16.76 -3.79 18.22
CA GLY A 323 16.84 -3.30 19.59
C GLY A 323 15.61 -3.65 20.44
N PRO A 324 15.68 -3.41 21.76
CA PRO A 324 14.55 -3.64 22.67
C PRO A 324 13.32 -2.77 22.38
N ASP A 325 13.52 -1.66 21.66
CA ASP A 325 12.44 -0.80 21.14
C ASP A 325 11.73 -1.41 19.91
N GLY A 326 12.18 -2.58 19.45
CA GLY A 326 11.67 -3.24 18.26
C GLY A 326 12.19 -2.62 16.96
N ARG A 327 13.27 -1.83 16.99
CA ARG A 327 13.83 -1.16 15.80
C ARG A 327 15.26 -1.56 15.51
N ALA A 328 15.60 -1.72 14.24
CA ALA A 328 16.97 -1.86 13.77
C ALA A 328 17.51 -0.49 13.37
N ARG A 329 18.35 0.08 14.24
CA ARG A 329 18.92 1.43 14.06
C ARG A 329 20.09 1.48 13.09
N THR A 330 20.69 0.34 12.78
CA THR A 330 21.78 0.26 11.80
C THR A 330 21.19 0.17 10.39
N PRO A 331 21.51 1.09 9.46
CA PRO A 331 21.09 0.99 8.07
C PRO A 331 21.66 -0.26 7.39
N VAL A 332 21.00 -0.75 6.34
CA VAL A 332 21.50 -1.92 5.57
C VAL A 332 22.77 -1.61 4.77
N GLY A 333 23.05 -0.33 4.54
CA GLY A 333 24.09 0.16 3.64
C GLY A 333 23.52 0.58 2.28
N ASN A 334 24.40 1.03 1.39
CA ASN A 334 24.04 1.42 0.03
C ASN A 334 25.17 1.00 -0.92
N THR A 335 24.81 0.32 -2.01
CA THR A 335 25.72 -0.15 -3.07
C THR A 335 25.41 0.46 -4.44
N VAL A 336 24.52 1.45 -4.48
CA VAL A 336 24.08 2.14 -5.69
C VAL A 336 25.21 2.99 -6.26
N ASP A 337 25.44 2.82 -7.55
CA ASP A 337 26.22 3.68 -8.41
C ASP A 337 25.23 4.42 -9.33
N THR A 338 24.83 5.61 -8.92
CA THR A 338 23.86 6.45 -9.64
C THR A 338 24.39 6.91 -10.99
N ALA A 339 25.70 7.16 -11.12
CA ALA A 339 26.32 7.58 -12.38
C ALA A 339 26.22 6.49 -13.46
N ASN A 340 26.33 5.22 -13.05
CA ASN A 340 26.20 4.08 -13.94
C ASN A 340 24.83 3.41 -13.90
N ALA A 341 23.86 3.90 -13.12
CA ALA A 341 22.57 3.26 -12.90
C ALA A 341 22.71 1.76 -12.60
N ARG A 342 23.60 1.42 -11.67
CA ARG A 342 23.90 0.05 -11.24
C ARG A 342 23.91 -0.03 -9.73
N TYR A 343 23.84 -1.24 -9.21
CA TYR A 343 24.03 -1.52 -7.78
C TYR A 343 24.62 -2.92 -7.64
N ALA A 344 25.29 -3.17 -6.51
CA ALA A 344 25.80 -4.50 -6.18
C ALA A 344 24.87 -5.20 -5.19
N ASN A 345 24.40 -6.40 -5.55
CA ASN A 345 23.59 -7.27 -4.68
C ASN A 345 24.43 -8.01 -3.63
N THR A 346 25.41 -7.33 -3.03
CA THR A 346 26.37 -7.89 -2.06
C THR A 346 25.94 -7.69 -0.61
N ILE A 347 24.91 -6.89 -0.37
CA ILE A 347 24.23 -6.72 0.93
C ILE A 347 22.78 -7.21 0.84
N GLY A 348 22.05 -7.21 1.95
CA GLY A 348 20.68 -7.73 1.99
C GLY A 348 20.61 -9.26 2.11
N ALA A 349 19.40 -9.81 2.04
CA ALA A 349 19.16 -11.26 1.97
C ALA A 349 18.17 -11.60 0.83
N PRO A 350 18.34 -12.72 0.11
CA PRO A 350 17.41 -13.12 -0.95
C PRO A 350 16.02 -13.54 -0.41
N GLU A 351 15.99 -13.98 0.84
CA GLU A 351 14.79 -14.38 1.58
C GLU A 351 14.86 -13.82 3.00
N LEU A 352 13.72 -13.39 3.53
CA LEU A 352 13.54 -13.10 4.94
C LEU A 352 12.29 -13.80 5.44
N ALA A 353 12.37 -14.37 6.63
CA ALA A 353 11.25 -15.02 7.28
C ALA A 353 11.26 -14.66 8.77
N ALA A 354 10.08 -14.44 9.35
CA ALA A 354 9.95 -13.98 10.72
C ALA A 354 8.74 -14.60 11.41
N PHE A 355 8.92 -14.97 12.68
CA PHE A 355 7.85 -15.22 13.63
C PHE A 355 7.89 -14.10 14.65
N TRP A 356 6.75 -13.43 14.85
CA TRP A 356 6.67 -12.28 15.74
C TRP A 356 5.39 -12.34 16.57
N ARG A 357 5.46 -11.97 17.83
CA ARG A 357 4.29 -11.77 18.70
C ARG A 357 4.24 -10.32 19.13
N ASP A 358 3.04 -9.75 19.13
CA ASP A 358 2.84 -8.37 19.59
C ASP A 358 3.16 -8.26 21.09
N PRO A 359 4.23 -7.53 21.47
CA PRO A 359 4.63 -7.40 22.87
C PRO A 359 3.69 -6.47 23.66
N ASP A 360 2.97 -5.57 22.97
CA ASP A 360 2.13 -4.54 23.54
C ASP A 360 0.64 -4.81 23.24
N PHE A 361 0.27 -6.08 23.12
CA PHE A 361 -1.10 -6.45 22.78
C PHE A 361 -2.06 -6.19 23.94
N ASP A 362 -3.10 -5.42 23.67
CA ASP A 362 -4.25 -5.23 24.57
C ASP A 362 -5.49 -5.86 23.92
N PRO A 363 -6.07 -6.93 24.50
CA PRO A 363 -7.24 -7.59 23.93
C PRO A 363 -8.50 -6.71 23.92
N ALA A 364 -8.52 -5.58 24.64
CA ALA A 364 -9.65 -4.65 24.64
C ALA A 364 -9.59 -3.61 23.51
N GLN A 365 -8.49 -3.53 22.76
CA GLN A 365 -8.29 -2.51 21.73
C GLN A 365 -8.57 -3.06 20.34
N HIS A 366 -9.31 -2.31 19.52
CA HIS A 366 -9.33 -2.58 18.09
C HIS A 366 -7.96 -2.26 17.51
N ALA A 367 -7.45 -3.14 16.64
CA ALA A 367 -6.14 -2.96 16.02
C ALA A 367 -6.11 -3.47 14.58
N PHE A 368 -5.13 -3.02 13.81
CA PHE A 368 -4.73 -3.63 12.55
C PHE A 368 -3.21 -3.80 12.51
N TYR A 369 -2.75 -4.76 11.71
CA TYR A 369 -1.35 -5.08 11.50
C TYR A 369 -1.14 -5.34 10.02
N TYR A 370 -0.18 -4.70 9.39
CA TYR A 370 0.25 -5.10 8.05
C TYR A 370 1.78 -5.22 8.01
N ALA A 371 2.26 -6.15 7.20
CA ALA A 371 3.67 -6.29 6.91
C ALA A 371 4.11 -5.32 5.81
N ARG A 372 5.25 -4.65 6.03
CA ARG A 372 6.00 -3.89 5.03
C ARG A 372 7.36 -4.56 4.82
N VAL A 373 7.71 -4.86 3.57
CA VAL A 373 9.00 -5.46 3.21
C VAL A 373 9.78 -4.43 2.42
N LEU A 374 11.06 -4.25 2.73
CA LEU A 374 11.96 -3.32 2.04
C LEU A 374 13.07 -4.08 1.33
N GLU A 375 13.41 -3.67 0.12
CA GLU A 375 14.65 -4.03 -0.57
C GLU A 375 15.80 -3.12 -0.12
N ILE A 376 17.04 -3.53 -0.41
CA ILE A 376 18.19 -2.62 -0.33
C ILE A 376 18.05 -1.49 -1.37
N PRO A 377 18.79 -0.36 -1.23
CA PRO A 377 18.72 0.72 -2.20
C PRO A 377 19.02 0.27 -3.64
N THR A 378 18.24 0.79 -4.59
CA THR A 378 18.39 0.60 -6.03
C THR A 378 18.43 1.95 -6.76
N PRO A 379 19.03 2.03 -7.96
CA PRO A 379 18.90 3.21 -8.81
C PRO A 379 17.44 3.42 -9.19
N ARG A 380 17.01 4.69 -9.17
CA ARG A 380 15.70 5.13 -9.67
C ARG A 380 15.76 5.35 -11.18
N TRP A 381 14.64 5.35 -11.88
CA TRP A 381 14.54 5.55 -13.33
C TRP A 381 15.22 6.84 -13.79
N THR A 382 15.27 7.87 -12.94
CA THR A 382 16.00 9.12 -13.15
C THR A 382 17.50 8.91 -13.33
N ALA A 383 18.11 7.95 -12.61
CA ALA A 383 19.50 7.54 -12.83
C ALA A 383 19.69 6.80 -14.15
N PHE A 384 18.77 5.90 -14.49
CA PHE A 384 18.79 5.22 -15.79
C PHE A 384 18.70 6.20 -16.96
N ASP A 385 17.81 7.20 -16.85
CA ASP A 385 17.64 8.26 -17.84
C ASP A 385 18.86 9.19 -17.93
N ALA A 386 19.39 9.63 -16.79
CA ALA A 386 20.59 10.47 -16.74
C ALA A 386 21.74 9.81 -17.51
N LYS A 387 21.97 8.52 -17.26
CA LYS A 387 22.96 7.73 -17.99
C LYS A 387 22.61 7.54 -19.46
N ARG A 388 21.36 7.18 -19.78
CA ARG A 388 20.93 6.87 -21.14
C ARG A 388 21.00 8.07 -22.07
N PHE A 389 20.63 9.25 -21.57
CA PHE A 389 20.55 10.47 -22.36
C PHE A 389 21.75 11.41 -22.16
N GLY A 390 22.67 11.08 -21.24
CA GLY A 390 23.83 11.92 -20.95
C GLY A 390 23.46 13.28 -20.35
N VAL A 391 22.43 13.31 -19.50
CA VAL A 391 21.95 14.52 -18.83
C VAL A 391 22.36 14.53 -17.36
N THR A 392 22.70 15.71 -16.86
CA THR A 392 22.99 15.91 -15.44
C THR A 392 21.72 16.38 -14.73
N MET A 393 21.24 15.58 -13.79
CA MET A 393 20.08 15.93 -12.96
C MET A 393 20.49 16.90 -11.84
N PRO A 394 19.65 17.89 -11.49
CA PRO A 394 19.92 18.80 -10.38
C PRO A 394 19.74 18.10 -9.01
N PRO A 395 20.29 18.64 -7.91
CA PRO A 395 20.37 17.95 -6.62
C PRO A 395 19.03 17.54 -6.00
N GLU A 396 17.94 18.22 -6.35
CA GLU A 396 16.59 17.92 -5.86
C GLU A 396 15.99 16.66 -6.49
N VAL A 397 16.51 16.20 -7.64
CA VAL A 397 16.00 15.00 -8.31
C VAL A 397 16.50 13.77 -7.57
N THR A 398 15.56 12.98 -7.05
CA THR A 398 15.86 11.69 -6.44
C THR A 398 16.47 10.75 -7.48
N MET A 399 17.62 10.14 -7.17
CA MET A 399 18.37 9.26 -8.10
C MET A 399 18.41 7.79 -7.67
N GLU A 400 17.99 7.49 -6.45
CA GLU A 400 17.95 6.16 -5.86
C GLU A 400 16.78 6.07 -4.89
N LEU A 401 16.28 4.86 -4.65
CA LEU A 401 15.17 4.62 -3.73
C LEU A 401 15.28 3.22 -3.09
N GLN A 402 14.35 2.91 -2.20
CA GLN A 402 14.19 1.56 -1.64
C GLN A 402 12.78 1.05 -1.94
N GLU A 403 12.73 0.10 -2.86
CA GLU A 403 11.53 -0.63 -3.25
C GLU A 403 10.94 -1.39 -2.07
N ARG A 404 9.63 -1.60 -2.12
CA ARG A 404 8.89 -2.14 -0.99
C ARG A 404 7.60 -2.82 -1.38
N ALA A 405 7.12 -3.67 -0.48
CA ALA A 405 5.83 -4.31 -0.54
C ALA A 405 4.98 -3.96 0.69
N TYR A 406 3.67 -3.84 0.49
CA TYR A 406 2.66 -3.59 1.52
C TYR A 406 1.59 -4.67 1.48
N THR A 407 1.53 -5.50 2.52
CA THR A 407 0.45 -6.51 2.63
C THR A 407 -0.88 -5.88 3.00
N SER A 408 -1.99 -6.52 2.63
CA SER A 408 -3.28 -6.17 3.21
C SER A 408 -3.27 -6.37 4.73
N PRO A 409 -3.90 -5.48 5.51
CA PRO A 409 -3.89 -5.61 6.97
C PRO A 409 -4.59 -6.89 7.44
N VAL A 410 -4.15 -7.40 8.59
CA VAL A 410 -4.93 -8.28 9.44
C VAL A 410 -5.54 -7.42 10.53
N TRP A 411 -6.85 -7.53 10.73
CA TRP A 411 -7.56 -6.79 11.78
C TRP A 411 -7.70 -7.63 13.05
N TYR A 412 -7.80 -6.95 14.18
CA TYR A 412 -8.25 -7.52 15.44
C TYR A 412 -9.46 -6.73 15.95
N THR A 413 -10.52 -7.46 16.28
CA THR A 413 -11.72 -6.92 16.93
C THR A 413 -11.92 -7.67 18.27
N PRO A 414 -11.97 -6.94 19.40
CA PRO A 414 -12.23 -7.48 20.74
C PRO A 414 -13.49 -8.36 20.84
#